data_AF-A0A2Z6M6B3-F1
#
_entry.id   AF-A0A2Z6M6B3-F1
#
_cell.length_a   1.000
_cell.length_b   1.000
_cell.length_c   1.000
_cell.angle_alpha   90.00
_cell.angle_beta   90.00
_cell.angle_gamma   90.00
#
_symmetry.space_group_name_H-M   'P 1'
#
loop_
_entity.id
_entity.type
_entity.pdbx_description
1 polymer ?
#
loop_
_entity_poly.entity_id
_entity_poly.type
_entity_poly.pdbx_seq_one_letter_code
_entity_poly.pdbx_strand_id
1 'polypeptide(L)'
;MSKLYIPFLLLVSTILFLSTATTTAAETNSLIINTTITSDTRPMILIAKFCSTYKGHVDINVSVLSPPQPDPSRFGFFLANNETLVKVQQNPSLCALDSPYVYRFFTFRDLSPPPLTVFNGHYLFFGPNEYNIFFANCANQTSVSMVVQAEVFNLATKKECSDIMERKEQHVKLPPDMESLFTT
;
A
#
# COMPACT_ATOMS: atom_id res chain seq x y z
N MET A 1 -6.41 -56.13 36.14
CA MET A 1 -5.57 -55.57 35.06
C MET A 1 -6.02 -54.18 34.56
N SER A 2 -7.19 -53.64 34.94
CA SER A 2 -7.66 -52.32 34.42
C SER A 2 -7.10 -51.07 35.12
N LYS A 3 -6.52 -51.19 36.34
CA LYS A 3 -6.06 -50.03 37.13
C LYS A 3 -4.84 -49.30 36.56
N LEU A 4 -4.04 -49.96 35.71
CA LEU A 4 -2.85 -49.38 35.09
C LEU A 4 -3.15 -48.67 33.75
N TYR A 5 -4.32 -48.93 33.15
CA TYR A 5 -4.70 -48.40 31.85
C TYR A 5 -5.26 -46.96 31.95
N ILE A 6 -5.91 -46.63 33.06
CA ILE A 6 -6.45 -45.29 33.34
C ILE A 6 -5.36 -44.21 33.39
N PRO A 7 -4.26 -44.35 34.16
CA PRO A 7 -3.20 -43.34 34.15
C PRO A 7 -2.48 -43.25 32.81
N PHE A 8 -2.37 -44.36 32.07
CA PHE A 8 -1.79 -44.38 30.73
C PHE A 8 -2.67 -43.64 29.71
N LEU A 9 -3.99 -43.85 29.73
CA LEU A 9 -4.94 -43.11 28.89
C LEU A 9 -4.94 -41.61 29.21
N LEU A 10 -4.87 -41.23 30.49
CA LEU A 10 -4.79 -39.82 30.89
C LEU A 10 -3.49 -39.16 30.40
N LEU A 11 -2.37 -39.90 30.46
CA LEU A 11 -1.07 -39.41 29.97
C LEU A 11 -1.04 -39.28 28.44
N VAL A 12 -1.64 -40.21 27.71
CA VAL A 12 -1.77 -40.12 26.25
C VAL A 12 -2.69 -38.96 25.85
N SER A 13 -3.79 -38.75 26.59
CA SER A 13 -4.72 -37.64 26.36
C SER A 13 -4.04 -36.28 26.59
N THR A 14 -3.26 -36.12 27.67
CA THR A 14 -2.52 -34.88 27.92
C THR A 14 -1.44 -34.62 26.88
N ILE A 15 -0.74 -35.65 26.39
CA ILE A 15 0.23 -35.51 25.29
C ILE A 15 -0.47 -35.11 23.98
N LEU A 16 -1.65 -35.69 23.67
CA LEU A 16 -2.42 -35.29 22.49
C LEU A 16 -2.88 -33.82 22.58
N PHE A 17 -3.38 -33.39 23.74
CA PHE A 17 -3.80 -31.99 23.97
C PHE A 17 -2.64 -31.00 23.88
N LEU A 18 -1.42 -31.40 24.24
CA LEU A 18 -0.24 -30.53 24.14
C LEU A 18 0.25 -30.38 22.68
N SER A 19 -0.01 -31.38 21.83
CA SER A 19 0.44 -31.39 20.43
C SER A 19 -0.38 -30.49 19.48
N THR A 20 -1.56 -30.03 19.89
CA THR A 20 -2.44 -29.18 19.06
C THR A 20 -2.20 -27.67 19.23
N ALA A 21 -1.24 -27.24 20.07
CA ALA A 21 -1.04 -25.83 20.42
C ALA A 21 0.01 -25.08 19.57
N THR A 22 0.45 -25.62 18.43
CA THR A 22 1.32 -24.86 17.51
C THR A 22 0.47 -23.97 16.61
N THR A 23 -0.01 -22.84 17.12
CA THR A 23 -0.49 -21.76 16.25
C THR A 23 0.73 -21.15 15.57
N THR A 24 0.96 -21.49 14.30
CA THR A 24 1.83 -20.69 13.43
C THR A 24 1.12 -19.36 13.22
N ALA A 25 1.42 -18.37 14.07
CA ALA A 25 1.08 -16.99 13.77
C ALA A 25 1.79 -16.66 12.45
N ALA A 26 1.01 -16.50 11.37
CA ALA A 26 1.56 -15.95 10.15
C ALA A 26 2.10 -14.55 10.51
N GLU A 27 3.42 -14.37 10.42
CA GLU A 27 4.05 -13.07 10.66
C GLU A 27 3.54 -12.09 9.59
N THR A 28 2.58 -11.26 9.97
CA THR A 28 2.09 -10.19 9.10
C THR A 28 3.07 -9.04 9.20
N ASN A 29 3.97 -8.93 8.22
CA ASN A 29 4.84 -7.76 8.11
C ASN A 29 3.98 -6.51 7.86
N SER A 30 4.16 -5.48 8.70
CA SER A 30 3.54 -4.17 8.51
C SER A 30 4.57 -3.03 8.48
N LEU A 31 4.17 -1.90 7.89
CA LEU A 31 4.92 -0.65 7.85
C LEU A 31 4.04 0.48 8.36
N ILE A 32 4.44 1.12 9.45
CA ILE A 32 3.79 2.31 10.00
C ILE A 32 4.51 3.56 9.50
N ILE A 33 3.75 4.50 8.95
CA ILE A 33 4.20 5.80 8.47
C ILE A 33 3.51 6.90 9.26
N ASN A 34 4.30 7.78 9.87
CA ASN A 34 3.82 9.01 10.48
C ASN A 34 4.58 10.17 9.85
N THR A 35 3.88 11.08 9.15
CA THR A 35 4.49 12.23 8.51
C THR A 35 3.66 13.50 8.69
N THR A 36 4.35 14.62 8.86
CA THR A 36 3.75 15.95 8.94
C THR A 36 4.21 16.75 7.74
N ILE A 37 3.24 17.26 6.98
CA ILE A 37 3.47 18.15 5.84
C ILE A 37 3.01 19.54 6.27
N THR A 38 3.86 20.54 6.08
CA THR A 38 3.61 21.91 6.54
C THR A 38 3.85 22.89 5.40
N SER A 39 2.82 23.64 5.04
CA SER A 39 2.84 24.66 4.00
C SER A 39 3.55 24.22 2.71
N ASP A 40 3.28 22.99 2.26
CA ASP A 40 3.95 22.39 1.09
C ASP A 40 3.13 22.61 -0.18
N THR A 41 3.79 23.03 -1.27
CA THR A 41 3.17 23.34 -2.56
C THR A 41 3.56 22.36 -3.66
N ARG A 42 4.33 21.31 -3.36
CA ARG A 42 4.75 20.31 -4.35
C ARG A 42 3.51 19.62 -4.94
N PRO A 43 3.46 19.44 -6.27
CA PRO A 43 2.29 18.84 -6.94
C PRO A 43 2.11 17.35 -6.60
N MET A 44 3.18 16.70 -6.14
CA MET A 44 3.16 15.30 -5.73
C MET A 44 4.22 15.06 -4.64
N ILE A 45 3.86 14.34 -3.58
CA ILE A 45 4.73 14.01 -2.45
C ILE A 45 4.67 12.49 -2.24
N LEU A 46 5.83 11.82 -2.26
CA LEU A 46 5.92 10.41 -1.89
C LEU A 46 5.77 10.26 -0.38
N ILE A 47 4.82 9.43 0.05
CA ILE A 47 4.52 9.17 1.46
C ILE A 47 5.19 7.89 1.92
N ALA A 48 5.08 6.83 1.10
CA ALA A 48 5.64 5.53 1.42
C ALA A 48 5.96 4.74 0.16
N LYS A 49 6.94 3.86 0.28
CA LYS A 49 7.32 2.88 -0.73
C LYS A 49 7.41 1.51 -0.08
N PHE A 50 6.74 0.52 -0.64
CA PHE A 50 6.67 -0.83 -0.07
C PHE A 50 6.43 -1.87 -1.15
N CYS A 51 6.50 -3.15 -0.77
CA CYS A 51 6.37 -4.26 -1.70
C CYS A 51 5.35 -5.26 -1.17
N SER A 52 4.59 -5.89 -2.07
CA SER A 52 3.63 -6.92 -1.71
C SER A 52 3.83 -8.16 -2.57
N THR A 53 3.56 -9.33 -2.00
CA THR A 53 3.61 -10.62 -2.69
C THR A 53 2.26 -11.03 -3.28
N TYR A 54 1.15 -10.61 -2.66
CA TYR A 54 -0.18 -11.08 -3.05
C TYR A 54 -1.28 -10.05 -2.78
N LYS A 55 -1.79 -9.98 -1.54
CA LYS A 55 -2.88 -9.09 -1.14
C LYS A 55 -2.51 -8.39 0.15
N GLY A 56 -2.57 -7.07 0.14
CA GLY A 56 -2.39 -6.27 1.33
C GLY A 56 -3.48 -5.23 1.47
N HIS A 57 -3.33 -4.42 2.51
CA HIS A 57 -4.20 -3.28 2.73
C HIS A 57 -3.44 -2.12 3.35
N VAL A 58 -4.00 -0.93 3.17
CA VAL A 58 -3.54 0.32 3.77
C VAL A 58 -4.66 0.87 4.63
N ASP A 59 -4.37 1.10 5.89
CA ASP A 59 -5.16 1.99 6.73
C ASP A 59 -4.53 3.37 6.69
N ILE A 60 -5.31 4.42 6.42
CA ILE A 60 -4.82 5.79 6.32
C ILE A 60 -5.73 6.74 7.10
N ASN A 61 -5.11 7.55 7.95
CA ASN A 61 -5.71 8.63 8.68
C ASN A 61 -5.01 9.95 8.31
N VAL A 62 -5.79 10.96 7.97
CA VAL A 62 -5.28 12.29 7.64
C VAL A 62 -6.01 13.34 8.45
N SER A 63 -5.25 14.21 9.10
CA SER A 63 -5.76 15.41 9.78
C SER A 63 -5.24 16.65 9.07
N VAL A 64 -6.13 17.41 8.45
CA VAL A 64 -5.79 18.63 7.73
C VAL A 64 -5.81 19.82 8.69
N LEU A 65 -4.69 20.52 8.81
CA LEU A 65 -4.52 21.65 9.73
C LEU A 65 -5.09 22.94 9.15
N SER A 66 -5.05 23.07 7.83
CA SER A 66 -5.63 24.19 7.08
C SER A 66 -6.29 23.64 5.82
N PRO A 67 -7.64 23.61 5.72
CA PRO A 67 -8.31 23.07 4.55
C PRO A 67 -7.90 23.88 3.32
N PRO A 68 -7.40 23.23 2.26
CA PRO A 68 -6.96 23.94 1.07
C PRO A 68 -8.16 24.53 0.32
N GLN A 69 -8.05 25.80 -0.05
CA GLN A 69 -8.98 26.49 -0.95
C GLN A 69 -8.35 26.61 -2.34
N PRO A 70 -9.14 26.65 -3.43
CA PRO A 70 -10.60 26.69 -3.46
C PRO A 70 -11.31 25.34 -3.65
N ASP A 71 -10.63 24.31 -4.17
CA ASP A 71 -11.27 23.03 -4.54
C ASP A 71 -10.65 21.82 -3.83
N PRO A 72 -11.29 21.27 -2.79
CA PRO A 72 -10.84 20.08 -2.07
C PRO A 72 -10.73 18.82 -2.95
N SER A 73 -11.42 18.74 -4.09
CA SER A 73 -11.31 17.57 -4.97
C SER A 73 -9.94 17.46 -5.66
N ARG A 74 -9.15 18.55 -5.67
CA ARG A 74 -7.83 18.63 -6.29
C ARG A 74 -6.68 18.14 -5.39
N PHE A 75 -7.00 17.68 -4.18
CA PHE A 75 -6.03 17.15 -3.23
C PHE A 75 -6.44 15.74 -2.86
N GLY A 76 -5.48 14.83 -2.72
CA GLY A 76 -5.82 13.46 -2.40
C GLY A 76 -4.64 12.52 -2.36
N PHE A 77 -4.92 11.26 -2.03
CA PHE A 77 -3.94 10.20 -1.96
C PHE A 77 -4.24 9.14 -3.01
N PHE A 78 -3.19 8.53 -3.55
CA PHE A 78 -3.31 7.44 -4.50
C PHE A 78 -2.14 6.46 -4.37
N LEU A 79 -2.40 5.23 -4.80
CA LEU A 79 -1.42 4.16 -4.91
C LEU A 79 -1.00 4.01 -6.38
N ALA A 80 0.31 3.87 -6.60
CA ALA A 80 0.89 3.62 -7.91
C ALA A 80 2.07 2.65 -7.82
N ASN A 81 2.21 1.79 -8.82
CA ASN A 81 3.47 1.07 -9.11
C ASN A 81 4.29 1.84 -10.16
N ASN A 82 5.50 1.37 -10.47
CA ASN A 82 6.39 2.07 -11.41
C ASN A 82 5.79 2.23 -12.82
N GLU A 83 5.10 1.21 -13.35
CA GLU A 83 4.45 1.26 -14.67
C GLU A 83 3.35 2.33 -14.73
N THR A 84 2.51 2.40 -13.69
CA THR A 84 1.46 3.43 -13.57
C THR A 84 2.04 4.83 -13.35
N LEU A 85 3.13 4.94 -12.59
CA LEU A 85 3.81 6.20 -12.33
C LEU A 85 4.40 6.79 -13.61
N VAL A 86 5.02 5.98 -14.47
CA VAL A 86 5.50 6.41 -15.79
C VAL A 86 4.38 7.01 -16.62
N LYS A 87 3.19 6.38 -16.64
CA LYS A 87 2.02 6.90 -17.39
C LYS A 87 1.51 8.24 -16.85
N VAL A 88 1.55 8.44 -15.53
CA VAL A 88 1.21 9.72 -14.89
C VAL A 88 2.24 10.78 -15.28
N GLN A 89 3.53 10.45 -15.24
CA GLN A 89 4.62 11.38 -15.55
C GLN A 89 4.71 11.78 -17.02
N GLN A 90 4.25 10.91 -17.94
CA GLN A 90 4.19 11.22 -19.38
C GLN A 90 3.21 12.34 -19.72
N ASN A 91 2.21 12.60 -18.87
CA ASN A 91 1.20 13.65 -19.09
C ASN A 91 1.18 14.64 -17.91
N PRO A 92 2.23 15.45 -17.72
CA PRO A 92 2.36 16.32 -16.55
C PRO A 92 1.32 17.44 -16.48
N SER A 93 0.60 17.70 -17.58
CA SER A 93 -0.52 18.65 -17.63
C SER A 93 -1.80 18.10 -16.99
N LEU A 94 -1.92 16.78 -16.84
CA LEU A 94 -3.04 16.14 -16.17
C LEU A 94 -2.73 15.94 -14.68
N CYS A 95 -3.73 16.16 -13.84
CA CYS A 95 -3.63 15.85 -12.43
C CYS A 95 -3.51 14.34 -12.23
N ALA A 96 -2.61 13.91 -11.36
CA ALA A 96 -2.43 12.49 -11.03
C ALA A 96 -3.74 11.83 -10.55
N LEU A 97 -4.58 12.56 -9.82
CA LEU A 97 -5.88 12.07 -9.31
C LEU A 97 -6.92 11.83 -10.41
N ASP A 98 -6.77 12.48 -11.57
CA ASP A 98 -7.64 12.32 -12.74
C ASP A 98 -7.18 11.17 -13.66
N SER A 99 -5.98 10.62 -13.40
CA SER A 99 -5.42 9.53 -14.20
C SER A 99 -6.22 8.23 -13.99
N PRO A 100 -6.67 7.55 -15.05
CA PRO A 100 -7.37 6.27 -14.92
C PRO A 100 -6.42 5.12 -14.50
N TYR A 101 -5.11 5.36 -14.46
CA TYR A 101 -4.11 4.35 -14.15
C TYR A 101 -3.78 4.25 -12.66
N VAL A 102 -4.11 5.27 -11.86
CA VAL A 102 -3.82 5.27 -10.43
C VAL A 102 -4.98 4.67 -9.65
N TYR A 103 -4.65 4.03 -8.53
CA TYR A 103 -5.67 3.63 -7.57
C TYR A 103 -5.85 4.76 -6.55
N ARG A 104 -6.80 5.65 -6.83
CA ARG A 104 -7.13 6.78 -5.95
C ARG A 104 -7.77 6.26 -4.66
N PHE A 105 -7.20 6.64 -3.53
CA PHE A 105 -7.74 6.34 -2.21
C PHE A 105 -8.93 7.26 -1.92
N PHE A 106 -8.67 8.54 -1.73
CA PHE A 106 -9.68 9.55 -1.47
C PHE A 106 -9.18 10.92 -1.91
N THR A 107 -10.09 11.89 -1.90
CA THR A 107 -9.80 13.31 -2.10
C THR A 107 -10.20 14.12 -0.87
N PHE A 108 -9.73 15.35 -0.76
CA PHE A 108 -10.09 16.19 0.38
C PHE A 108 -11.58 16.60 0.36
N ARG A 109 -12.31 16.31 -0.71
CA ARG A 109 -13.77 16.36 -0.74
C ARG A 109 -14.42 15.38 0.25
N ASP A 110 -13.72 14.30 0.59
CA ASP A 110 -14.19 13.23 1.46
C ASP A 110 -13.87 13.48 2.95
N LEU A 111 -13.21 14.61 3.28
CA LEU A 111 -12.90 15.02 4.66
C LEU A 111 -14.19 15.32 5.45
N SER A 112 -14.14 15.06 6.76
CA SER A 112 -15.23 15.48 7.66
C SER A 112 -15.40 17.00 7.66
N PRO A 113 -16.63 17.50 7.84
CA PRO A 113 -16.88 18.93 7.89
C PRO A 113 -16.17 19.57 9.09
N PRO A 114 -15.82 20.86 9.00
CA PRO A 114 -15.25 21.61 10.13
C PRO A 114 -16.11 21.48 11.40
N PRO A 115 -15.52 21.50 12.61
CA PRO A 115 -14.19 22.01 12.94
C PRO A 115 -13.04 21.00 12.83
N LEU A 116 -13.34 19.70 12.83
CA LEU A 116 -12.34 18.64 12.69
C LEU A 116 -12.28 18.26 11.21
N THR A 117 -11.19 18.61 10.52
CA THR A 117 -11.01 18.29 9.10
C THR A 117 -10.16 17.02 8.98
N VAL A 118 -10.80 15.86 9.15
CA VAL A 118 -10.13 14.55 9.24
C VAL A 118 -10.69 13.54 8.24
N PHE A 119 -9.90 12.53 7.89
CA PHE A 119 -10.30 11.39 7.08
C PHE A 119 -9.71 10.11 7.65
N ASN A 120 -10.48 9.02 7.60
CA ASN A 120 -10.02 7.67 7.89
C ASN A 120 -10.51 6.73 6.78
N GLY A 121 -9.62 5.90 6.23
CA GLY A 121 -9.99 4.97 5.17
C GLY A 121 -9.16 3.69 5.19
N HIS A 122 -9.74 2.65 4.62
CA HIS A 122 -9.15 1.31 4.47
C HIS A 122 -9.16 0.91 3.00
N TYR A 123 -8.00 0.56 2.45
CA TYR A 123 -7.84 0.30 1.02
C TYR A 123 -7.15 -1.03 0.78
N LEU A 124 -7.81 -1.93 0.03
CA LEU A 124 -7.22 -3.17 -0.42
C LEU A 124 -6.39 -2.94 -1.69
N PHE A 125 -5.29 -3.67 -1.84
CA PHE A 125 -4.52 -3.75 -3.08
C PHE A 125 -4.09 -5.20 -3.36
N PHE A 126 -3.85 -5.49 -4.65
CA PHE A 126 -3.67 -6.86 -5.15
C PHE A 126 -2.52 -6.95 -6.15
N GLY A 127 -1.85 -8.09 -6.14
CA GLY A 127 -0.81 -8.48 -7.08
C GLY A 127 0.60 -8.16 -6.59
N PRO A 128 1.59 -9.00 -6.94
CA PRO A 128 2.97 -8.81 -6.56
C PRO A 128 3.57 -7.60 -7.26
N ASN A 129 4.02 -6.61 -6.50
CA ASN A 129 4.64 -5.40 -7.04
C ASN A 129 5.33 -4.57 -5.96
N GLU A 130 6.14 -3.63 -6.44
CA GLU A 130 6.57 -2.47 -5.67
C GLU A 130 5.53 -1.35 -5.86
N TYR A 131 5.00 -0.87 -4.74
CA TYR A 131 3.99 0.17 -4.68
C TYR A 131 4.50 1.40 -3.95
N ASN A 132 3.93 2.54 -4.32
CA ASN A 132 4.18 3.85 -3.74
C ASN A 132 2.85 4.49 -3.39
N ILE A 133 2.74 5.04 -2.17
CA ILE A 133 1.64 5.92 -1.78
C ILE A 133 2.11 7.35 -2.02
N PHE A 134 1.33 8.10 -2.78
CA PHE A 134 1.57 9.50 -3.05
C PHE A 134 0.42 10.36 -2.52
N PHE A 135 0.77 11.55 -2.07
CA PHE A 135 -0.15 12.67 -2.01
C PHE A 135 -0.04 13.49 -3.30
N ALA A 136 -1.18 13.90 -3.87
CA ALA A 136 -1.26 14.80 -5.01
C ALA A 136 -1.85 16.14 -4.58
N ASN A 137 -1.23 17.21 -5.07
CA ASN A 137 -1.71 18.57 -5.02
C ASN A 137 -1.89 19.08 -6.45
N CYS A 138 -3.12 19.01 -6.94
CA CYS A 138 -3.47 19.43 -8.29
C CYS A 138 -4.06 20.85 -8.35
N ALA A 139 -3.92 21.61 -7.26
CA ALA A 139 -4.24 23.02 -7.22
C ALA A 139 -2.94 23.83 -7.33
N ASN A 140 -2.83 24.63 -8.36
CA ASN A 140 -1.59 25.35 -8.65
C ASN A 140 -1.20 26.28 -7.47
N GLN A 141 0.07 26.21 -7.05
CA GLN A 141 0.66 27.05 -5.99
C GLN A 141 -0.07 27.04 -4.63
N THR A 142 -1.00 26.11 -4.40
CA THR A 142 -1.75 26.06 -3.14
C THR A 142 -0.95 25.27 -2.12
N SER A 143 -0.71 25.84 -0.96
CA SER A 143 -0.01 25.12 0.12
C SER A 143 -0.97 24.25 0.92
N VAL A 144 -0.47 23.11 1.38
CA VAL A 144 -1.22 22.22 2.29
C VAL A 144 -0.44 22.01 3.58
N SER A 145 -1.16 21.94 4.69
CA SER A 145 -0.62 21.50 5.98
C SER A 145 -1.48 20.39 6.55
N MET A 146 -0.88 19.24 6.84
CA MET A 146 -1.57 18.06 7.32
C MET A 146 -0.65 17.11 8.09
N VAL A 147 -1.27 16.29 8.92
CA VAL A 147 -0.65 15.12 9.56
C VAL A 147 -1.22 13.87 8.90
N VAL A 148 -0.34 12.96 8.50
CA VAL A 148 -0.69 11.70 7.83
C VAL A 148 -0.15 10.56 8.67
N GLN A 149 -1.04 9.65 9.03
CA GLN A 149 -0.72 8.36 9.61
C GLN A 149 -1.20 7.27 8.66
N ALA A 150 -0.33 6.36 8.27
CA ALA A 150 -0.70 5.21 7.46
C ALA A 150 -0.06 3.95 8.02
N GLU A 151 -0.76 2.82 7.93
CA GLU A 151 -0.23 1.50 8.19
C GLU A 151 -0.48 0.60 7.00
N VAL A 152 0.57 -0.04 6.51
CA VAL A 152 0.51 -0.96 5.37
C VAL A 152 0.77 -2.36 5.85
N PHE A 153 -0.09 -3.30 5.47
CA PHE A 153 -0.04 -4.68 5.96
C PHE A 153 0.22 -5.69 4.83
N ASN A 154 0.67 -6.87 5.23
CA ASN A 154 1.02 -8.00 4.36
C ASN A 154 2.12 -7.63 3.35
N LEU A 155 3.21 -7.09 3.90
CA LEU A 155 4.38 -6.69 3.11
C LEU A 155 5.28 -7.88 2.79
N ALA A 156 5.84 -7.82 1.59
CA ALA A 156 6.93 -8.70 1.19
C ALA A 156 8.20 -8.35 1.96
N THR A 157 8.98 -9.36 2.31
CA THR A 157 10.37 -9.18 2.74
C THR A 157 11.20 -8.56 1.60
N LYS A 158 12.36 -8.01 1.95
CA LYS A 158 13.28 -7.44 0.95
C LYS A 158 13.68 -8.47 -0.13
N LYS A 159 13.91 -9.72 0.28
CA LYS A 159 14.28 -10.81 -0.64
C LYS A 159 13.13 -11.12 -1.60
N GLU A 160 11.92 -11.35 -1.07
CA GLU A 160 10.74 -11.60 -1.91
C GLU A 160 10.49 -10.45 -2.87
N CYS A 161 10.69 -9.21 -2.44
CA CYS A 161 10.54 -8.06 -3.32
C CYS A 161 11.56 -8.08 -4.47
N SER A 162 12.83 -8.37 -4.18
CA SER A 162 13.86 -8.51 -5.22
C SER A 162 13.47 -9.58 -6.24
N ASP A 163 13.03 -10.75 -5.77
CA ASP A 163 12.62 -11.88 -6.63
C ASP A 163 11.37 -11.55 -7.48
N ILE A 164 10.49 -10.68 -6.98
CA ILE A 164 9.31 -10.18 -7.72
C ILE A 164 9.75 -9.23 -8.83
N MET A 165 10.64 -8.28 -8.52
CA MET A 165 11.09 -7.28 -9.48
C MET A 165 11.93 -7.90 -10.59
N GLU A 166 12.81 -8.86 -10.27
CA GLU A 166 13.61 -9.58 -11.28
C GLU A 166 12.72 -10.37 -12.25
N ARG A 167 11.70 -11.08 -11.75
CA ARG A 167 10.76 -11.81 -12.61
C ARG A 167 10.00 -10.89 -13.56
N LYS A 168 9.62 -9.69 -13.10
CA LYS A 168 8.97 -8.70 -13.96
C LYS A 168 9.89 -8.22 -15.09
N GLU A 169 11.17 -7.99 -14.83
CA GLU A 169 12.14 -7.60 -15.86
C GLU A 169 12.34 -8.70 -16.91
N GLN A 170 12.36 -9.97 -16.50
CA GLN A 170 12.48 -11.10 -17.43
C GLN A 170 11.27 -11.24 -18.36
N HIS A 171 10.05 -10.97 -17.87
CA HIS A 171 8.84 -10.97 -18.71
C HIS A 171 8.75 -9.79 -19.69
N VAL A 172 9.53 -8.72 -19.48
CA VAL A 172 9.61 -7.57 -20.41
C VAL A 172 10.61 -7.83 -21.54
N LYS A 173 11.57 -8.74 -21.37
CA LYS A 173 12.43 -9.18 -22.47
C LYS A 173 11.63 -10.07 -23.43
N LEU A 174 11.38 -9.58 -24.65
CA LEU A 174 10.90 -10.42 -25.74
C LEU A 174 11.85 -11.61 -25.92
N PRO A 175 11.33 -12.81 -26.23
CA PRO A 175 12.20 -13.91 -26.62
C PRO A 175 12.97 -13.51 -27.89
N PRO A 176 14.25 -13.94 -28.00
CA PRO A 176 15.18 -13.46 -29.04
C PRO A 176 14.77 -13.81 -30.47
N ASP A 177 13.78 -14.70 -30.65
CA ASP A 177 13.17 -15.04 -31.95
C ASP A 177 12.25 -13.92 -32.47
N MET A 178 11.67 -13.11 -31.59
CA MET A 178 10.70 -12.07 -31.94
C MET A 178 11.35 -10.69 -32.17
N GLU A 179 12.60 -10.48 -31.73
CA GLU A 179 13.39 -9.26 -32.01
C GLU A 179 13.77 -9.13 -33.50
N SER A 180 13.88 -10.26 -34.20
CA SER A 180 14.18 -10.33 -35.64
C SER A 180 13.02 -9.92 -36.56
N LEU A 181 11.79 -9.81 -36.03
CA LEU A 181 10.60 -9.44 -36.78
C LEU A 181 10.30 -7.93 -36.77
N PHE A 182 11.00 -7.15 -35.93
CA PHE A 182 10.82 -5.70 -35.84
C PHE A 182 12.00 -4.89 -36.40
N THR A 183 12.98 -5.56 -37.01
CA THR A 183 14.03 -4.92 -37.83
C THR A 183 13.73 -5.17 -39.31
N THR A 184 12.76 -4.45 -39.87
CA THR A 184 12.68 -4.17 -41.32
C THR A 184 11.97 -2.85 -41.54
#